data_AF-A0A259Y768-F1
#
_entry.id   AF-A0A259Y768-F1
#
_cell.length_a   1.000
_cell.length_b   1.000
_cell.length_c   1.000
_cell.angle_alpha   90.00
_cell.angle_beta   90.00
_cell.angle_gamma   90.00
#
_symmetry.space_group_name_H-M   'P 1'
#
loop_
_entity.id
_entity.type
_entity.pdbx_description
1 polymer ?
#
loop_
_entity_poly.entity_id
_entity_poly.type
_entity_poly.pdbx_seq_one_letter_code
_entity_poly.pdbx_strand_id
1 'polypeptide(L)'
;MTVDKTGAQVEITQQADRFTVSVEGSQVGFTEFADDEQGRRIFFHTEVDAAYGGRGLATILVQQALDATRSDARRIVPICELVAAFVGKHREYDDIVEPVTDEIRQWLADRQG
;
A
#
# COMPACT_ATOMS: atom_id res chain seq x y z
N MET A 1 15.01 2.54 -12.48
CA MET A 1 14.50 1.15 -12.44
C MET A 1 14.67 0.66 -11.02
N THR A 2 13.58 0.23 -10.39
CA THR A 2 13.61 -0.29 -9.02
C THR A 2 14.05 -1.74 -9.06
N VAL A 3 14.94 -2.12 -8.15
CA VAL A 3 15.41 -3.49 -7.99
C VAL A 3 15.21 -3.96 -6.56
N ASP A 4 14.92 -5.24 -6.36
CA ASP A 4 14.85 -5.81 -5.03
C ASP A 4 16.25 -6.14 -4.47
N LYS A 5 16.33 -6.64 -3.24
CA LYS A 5 17.61 -6.93 -2.57
C LYS A 5 18.48 -7.99 -3.26
N THR A 6 17.93 -8.80 -4.15
CA THR A 6 18.68 -9.77 -4.96
C THR A 6 19.08 -9.20 -6.33
N GLY A 7 18.74 -7.94 -6.63
CA GLY A 7 19.03 -7.29 -7.90
C GLY A 7 18.03 -7.59 -9.02
N ALA A 8 16.94 -8.33 -8.77
CA ALA A 8 15.92 -8.54 -9.80
C ALA A 8 15.08 -7.26 -10.00
N GLN A 9 14.58 -7.07 -11.22
CA GLN A 9 13.76 -5.92 -11.56
C GLN A 9 12.38 -6.03 -10.91
N VAL A 10 11.91 -4.90 -10.38
CA VAL A 10 10.62 -4.78 -9.71
C VAL A 10 9.76 -3.77 -10.46
N GLU A 11 8.54 -4.18 -10.79
CA GLU A 11 7.52 -3.34 -11.39
C GLU A 11 6.35 -3.17 -10.42
N ILE A 12 5.91 -1.93 -10.23
CA ILE A 12 4.70 -1.60 -9.45
C ILE A 12 3.64 -1.10 -10.41
N THR A 13 2.46 -1.71 -10.38
CA THR A 13 1.34 -1.34 -11.24
C THR A 13 0.15 -0.91 -10.39
N GLN A 14 -0.37 0.29 -10.66
CA GLN A 14 -1.60 0.76 -10.05
C GLN A 14 -2.82 0.19 -10.79
N GLN A 15 -3.77 -0.34 -10.03
CA GLN A 15 -5.07 -0.80 -10.49
C GLN A 15 -6.18 -0.02 -9.76
N ALA A 16 -7.45 -0.36 -10.02
CA ALA A 16 -8.59 0.38 -9.47
C ALA A 16 -8.75 0.24 -7.95
N ASP A 17 -8.37 -0.91 -7.39
CA ASP A 17 -8.58 -1.29 -5.99
C ASP A 17 -7.29 -1.74 -5.29
N ARG A 18 -6.16 -1.74 -5.99
CA ARG A 18 -4.88 -2.24 -5.49
C ARG A 18 -3.69 -1.69 -6.24
N PHE A 19 -2.52 -1.79 -5.63
CA PHE A 19 -1.24 -1.75 -6.32
C PHE A 19 -0.65 -3.16 -6.31
N THR A 20 -0.07 -3.60 -7.41
CA THR A 20 0.58 -4.91 -7.51
C THR A 20 2.09 -4.76 -7.65
N VAL A 21 2.83 -5.74 -7.14
CA VAL A 21 4.27 -5.87 -7.36
C VAL A 21 4.56 -7.09 -8.21
N SER A 22 5.35 -6.89 -9.26
CA SER A 22 5.80 -7.94 -10.16
C SER A 22 7.32 -8.02 -10.19
N VAL A 23 7.83 -9.25 -10.22
CA VAL A 23 9.26 -9.57 -10.37
C VAL A 23 9.41 -10.46 -11.60
N GLU A 24 10.30 -10.06 -12.52
CA GLU A 24 10.55 -10.79 -13.78
C GLU A 24 9.26 -11.10 -14.56
N GLY A 25 8.32 -10.14 -14.56
CA GLY A 25 7.02 -10.25 -15.25
C GLY A 25 5.96 -11.08 -14.54
N SER A 26 6.25 -11.66 -13.37
CA SER A 26 5.28 -12.39 -12.55
C SER A 26 4.79 -11.52 -11.40
N GLN A 27 3.48 -11.41 -11.19
CA GLN A 27 2.93 -10.75 -10.02
C GLN A 27 3.19 -11.60 -8.77
N VAL A 28 3.78 -10.99 -7.74
CA VAL A 28 4.23 -11.67 -6.51
C VAL A 28 3.66 -11.05 -5.24
N GLY A 29 2.85 -10.01 -5.36
CA GLY A 29 2.19 -9.39 -4.22
C GLY A 29 1.32 -8.21 -4.61
N PHE A 30 0.60 -7.68 -3.63
CA PHE A 30 -0.30 -6.55 -3.80
C PHE A 30 -0.59 -5.84 -2.48
N THR A 31 -1.06 -4.59 -2.59
CA THR A 31 -1.65 -3.85 -1.48
C THR A 31 -2.98 -3.28 -1.93
N GLU A 32 -4.05 -3.66 -1.25
CA GLU A 32 -5.42 -3.25 -1.55
C GLU A 32 -5.74 -1.94 -0.86
N PHE A 33 -6.56 -1.15 -1.55
CA PHE A 33 -7.08 0.09 -1.04
C PHE A 33 -8.53 0.31 -1.47
N ALA A 34 -9.22 1.15 -0.71
CA ALA A 34 -10.51 1.71 -1.10
C ALA A 34 -10.46 3.23 -0.95
N ASP A 35 -11.05 3.92 -1.91
CA ASP A 35 -11.19 5.37 -1.87
C ASP A 35 -12.58 5.73 -1.30
N ASP A 36 -12.63 6.64 -0.34
CA ASP A 36 -13.89 7.14 0.21
C ASP A 36 -14.31 8.49 -0.38
N GLU A 37 -15.50 8.95 0.00
CA GLU A 37 -16.07 10.23 -0.47
C GLU A 37 -15.33 11.46 0.07
N GLN A 38 -14.49 11.30 1.10
CA GLN A 38 -13.67 12.36 1.68
C GLN A 38 -12.31 12.51 0.99
N GLY A 39 -12.05 11.72 -0.07
CA GLY A 39 -10.79 11.74 -0.79
C GLY A 39 -9.65 11.01 -0.07
N ARG A 40 -9.98 10.18 0.92
CA ARG A 40 -9.02 9.32 1.62
C ARG A 40 -8.86 8.00 0.86
N ARG A 41 -7.64 7.48 0.84
CA ARG A 41 -7.30 6.15 0.35
C ARG A 41 -6.95 5.26 1.54
N ILE A 42 -7.83 4.30 1.80
CA ILE A 42 -7.77 3.41 2.95
C ILE A 42 -7.04 2.14 2.53
N PHE A 43 -5.81 1.95 3.00
CA PHE A 43 -5.01 0.75 2.75
C PHE A 43 -5.31 -0.32 3.80
N PHE A 44 -5.95 -1.41 3.41
CA PHE A 44 -6.50 -2.38 4.37
C PHE A 44 -5.90 -3.78 4.33
N HIS A 45 -5.23 -4.16 3.24
CA HIS A 45 -4.59 -5.45 3.15
C HIS A 45 -3.34 -5.37 2.27
N THR A 46 -2.26 -6.01 2.69
CA THR A 46 -1.01 -6.09 1.94
C THR A 46 -0.50 -7.51 2.05
N GLU A 47 -0.16 -8.11 0.92
CA GLU A 47 0.38 -9.46 0.85
C GLU A 47 1.51 -9.52 -0.18
N VAL A 48 2.56 -10.25 0.16
CA VAL A 48 3.63 -10.64 -0.78
C VAL A 48 3.85 -12.13 -0.58
N ASP A 49 3.96 -12.86 -1.69
CA ASP A 49 4.19 -14.28 -1.70
C ASP A 49 5.43 -14.63 -0.86
N ALA A 50 5.26 -15.60 0.04
CA ALA A 50 6.28 -16.02 0.99
C ALA A 50 7.58 -16.50 0.31
N ALA A 51 7.50 -17.05 -0.91
CA ALA A 51 8.66 -17.42 -1.71
C ALA A 51 9.56 -16.23 -2.06
N TYR A 52 9.02 -15.01 -1.99
CA TYR A 52 9.71 -13.75 -2.23
C TYR A 52 9.99 -12.97 -0.94
N GLY A 53 9.76 -13.59 0.22
CA GLY A 53 10.04 -13.04 1.54
C GLY A 53 11.50 -12.59 1.71
N GLY A 54 11.72 -11.54 2.50
CA GLY A 54 13.06 -11.02 2.78
C GLY A 54 13.70 -10.18 1.67
N ARG A 55 13.11 -10.13 0.47
CA ARG A 55 13.63 -9.37 -0.69
C ARG A 55 13.33 -7.87 -0.65
N GLY A 56 12.53 -7.41 0.32
CA GLY A 56 12.15 -6.00 0.49
C GLY A 56 10.98 -5.54 -0.38
N LEU A 57 10.30 -6.47 -1.07
CA LEU A 57 9.22 -6.15 -2.01
C LEU A 57 8.03 -5.47 -1.36
N ALA A 58 7.63 -5.90 -0.15
CA ALA A 58 6.52 -5.26 0.57
C ALA A 58 6.82 -3.78 0.87
N THR A 59 8.07 -3.46 1.25
CA THR A 59 8.51 -2.08 1.47
C THR A 59 8.47 -1.26 0.19
N ILE A 60 9.00 -1.81 -0.91
CA ILE A 60 8.98 -1.15 -2.23
C ILE A 60 7.55 -0.88 -2.69
N LEU A 61 6.68 -1.88 -2.57
CA LEU A 61 5.28 -1.81 -2.95
C LEU A 61 4.54 -0.73 -2.16
N VAL A 62 4.64 -0.76 -0.84
CA VAL A 62 3.96 0.22 0.03
C VAL A 62 4.49 1.62 -0.25
N GLN A 63 5.81 1.80 -0.30
CA GLN A 63 6.39 3.12 -0.58
C GLN A 63 5.84 3.73 -1.87
N GLN A 64 5.87 2.96 -2.97
CA GLN A 64 5.38 3.43 -4.26
C GLN A 64 3.86 3.68 -4.25
N ALA A 65 3.09 2.86 -3.56
CA ALA A 65 1.65 3.08 -3.39
C ALA A 65 1.35 4.37 -2.61
N LEU A 66 2.11 4.68 -1.57
CA LEU A 66 1.95 5.90 -0.78
C LEU A 66 2.41 7.14 -1.57
N ASP A 67 3.51 7.04 -2.32
CA ASP A 67 4.00 8.12 -3.19
C ASP A 67 3.00 8.45 -4.31
N ALA A 68 2.39 7.43 -4.92
CA ALA A 68 1.32 7.60 -5.89
C ALA A 68 0.08 8.24 -5.24
N THR A 69 -0.29 7.80 -4.04
CA THR A 69 -1.42 8.38 -3.28
C THR A 69 -1.19 9.86 -2.97
N ARG A 70 0.03 10.24 -2.59
CA ARG A 70 0.41 11.64 -2.41
C ARG A 70 0.31 12.44 -3.69
N SER A 71 0.77 11.87 -4.81
CA SER A 71 0.71 12.49 -6.13
C SER A 71 -0.72 12.68 -6.63
N ASP A 72 -1.63 11.77 -6.26
CA ASP A 72 -3.07 11.86 -6.49
C ASP A 72 -3.76 12.92 -5.59
N ALA A 73 -3.01 13.63 -4.74
CA ALA A 73 -3.50 14.57 -3.74
C ALA A 73 -4.52 13.94 -2.76
N ARG A 74 -4.38 12.63 -2.49
CA ARG A 74 -5.23 11.87 -1.57
C ARG A 74 -4.56 11.70 -0.21
N ARG A 75 -5.40 11.52 0.81
CA ARG A 75 -4.97 11.21 2.18
C ARG A 75 -4.77 9.71 2.36
N ILE A 76 -3.86 9.30 3.24
CA ILE A 76 -3.56 7.89 3.53
C ILE A 76 -4.22 7.49 4.84
N VAL A 77 -5.00 6.41 4.85
CA VAL A 77 -5.47 5.76 6.08
C VAL A 77 -4.90 4.34 6.17
N PRO A 78 -3.99 4.05 7.10
CA PRO A 78 -3.27 2.78 7.15
C PRO A 78 -3.96 1.75 8.06
N ILE A 79 -5.03 1.11 7.58
CA ILE A 79 -5.71 0.01 8.31
C ILE A 79 -4.78 -1.21 8.43
N CYS A 80 -4.08 -1.56 7.35
CA CYS A 80 -3.13 -2.65 7.33
C CYS A 80 -1.96 -2.37 8.28
N GLU A 81 -1.64 -3.31 9.17
CA GLU A 81 -0.55 -3.19 10.15
C GLU A 81 0.82 -2.95 9.48
N LEU A 82 1.05 -3.54 8.30
CA LEU A 82 2.29 -3.35 7.55
C LEU A 82 2.42 -1.90 7.08
N VAL A 83 1.35 -1.33 6.53
CA VAL A 83 1.31 0.08 6.09
C VAL A 83 1.43 1.01 7.29
N ALA A 84 0.74 0.71 8.39
CA ALA A 84 0.83 1.47 9.65
C ALA A 84 2.26 1.49 10.20
N ALA A 85 2.92 0.33 10.21
CA ALA A 85 4.32 0.21 10.63
C ALA A 85 5.28 0.94 9.68
N PHE A 86 4.97 1.00 8.38
CA PHE A 86 5.74 1.76 7.40
C PHE A 86 5.64 3.26 7.67
N VAL A 87 4.44 3.84 7.69
CA VAL A 87 4.27 5.29 7.94
C VAL A 87 4.77 5.72 9.33
N GLY A 88 4.71 4.83 10.33
CA GLY A 88 5.31 5.09 11.65
C GLY A 88 6.84 5.26 11.62
N LYS A 89 7.52 4.66 10.64
CA LYS A 89 8.98 4.80 10.42
C LYS A 89 9.33 5.88 9.40
N HIS A 90 8.38 6.23 8.54
CA HIS A 90 8.53 7.16 7.41
C HIS A 90 7.71 8.43 7.65
N ARG A 91 8.29 9.36 8.42
CA ARG A 91 7.62 10.60 8.86
C ARG A 91 7.40 11.60 7.72
N GLU A 92 7.99 11.35 6.54
CA GLU A 92 7.76 12.13 5.32
C GLU A 92 6.31 12.08 4.79
N TYR A 93 5.50 11.14 5.29
CA TYR A 93 4.06 11.02 4.98
C TYR A 93 3.15 11.62 6.07
N ASP A 94 3.69 12.12 7.18
CA ASP A 94 2.90 12.66 8.31
C ASP A 94 1.96 13.79 7.87
N ASP A 95 2.27 14.50 6.78
CA ASP A 95 1.45 15.58 6.24
C ASP A 95 0.19 15.10 5.53
N ILE A 96 0.11 13.82 5.15
CA ILE A 96 -1.02 13.22 4.42
C ILE A 96 -1.61 11.97 5.07
N VAL A 97 -1.01 11.47 6.16
CA VAL A 97 -1.55 10.35 6.94
C VAL A 97 -2.64 10.82 7.90
N GLU A 98 -3.75 10.11 7.89
CA GLU A 98 -4.85 10.28 8.84
C GLU A 98 -4.98 9.09 9.80
N PRO A 99 -5.45 9.32 11.04
CA PRO A 99 -5.62 8.25 12.01
C PRO A 99 -6.72 7.28 11.58
N VAL A 100 -6.53 6.01 11.91
CA VAL A 100 -7.57 5.01 11.76
C VAL A 100 -8.64 5.21 12.83
N THR A 101 -9.87 5.50 12.43
CA THR A 101 -11.04 5.62 13.31
C THR A 101 -11.96 4.39 13.19
N ASP A 102 -12.82 4.18 14.19
CA ASP A 102 -13.81 3.10 14.16
C ASP A 102 -14.86 3.30 13.06
N GLU A 103 -15.15 4.57 12.72
CA GLU A 103 -15.99 4.91 11.56
C GLU A 103 -15.41 4.35 10.26
N ILE A 104 -14.10 4.53 10.04
CA ILE A 104 -13.44 4.03 8.82
C ILE A 104 -13.44 2.50 8.79
N ARG A 105 -13.21 1.85 9.94
CA ARG A 105 -13.28 0.38 10.05
C ARG A 105 -14.67 -0.15 9.72
N GLN A 106 -15.71 0.49 10.26
CA GLN A 106 -17.09 0.11 9.98
C GLN A 106 -17.44 0.32 8.51
N TRP A 107 -17.10 1.48 7.94
CA TRP A 107 -17.31 1.79 6.53
C TRP A 107 -16.67 0.74 5.60
N LEU A 108 -15.42 0.34 5.92
CA LEU A 108 -14.70 -0.66 5.16
C LEU A 108 -15.34 -2.06 5.28
N ALA A 109 -15.87 -2.40 6.46
CA ALA A 109 -16.57 -3.67 6.69
C ALA A 109 -17.89 -3.72 5.89
N ASP A 110 -18.66 -2.64 5.91
CA ASP A 110 -19.95 -2.53 5.19
C ASP A 110 -19.77 -2.62 3.67
N ARG A 111 -18.63 -2.14 3.15
CA ARG A 111 -18.30 -2.23 1.71
C ARG A 111 -17.96 -3.65 1.26
N GLN A 112 -17.47 -4.49 2.16
CA GLN A 112 -17.00 -5.85 1.85
C GLN A 112 -18.06 -6.94 2.09
N GLY A 113 -19.22 -6.58 2.65
CA GLY A 113 -20.39 -7.46 2.82
C GLY A 113 -21.43 -7.26 1.74
#